data_AF-A0A524PRN2-F1
#
_entry.id   AF-A0A524PRN2-F1
#
_cell.length_a   1.000
_cell.length_b   1.000
_cell.length_c   1.000
_cell.angle_alpha   90.00
_cell.angle_beta   90.00
_cell.angle_gamma   90.00
#
_symmetry.space_group_name_H-M   'P 1'
#
loop_
_entity.id
_entity.type
_entity.pdbx_description
1 polymer ?
#
loop_
_entity_poly.entity_id
_entity_poly.type
_entity_poly.pdbx_seq_one_letter_code
_entity_poly.pdbx_strand_id
1 'polypeptide(L)'
;MKKTDDRLTIELKKTPDILKNVAEMKKNGRLGNVFTVGFAAETDHLEEYALGKLRDKNLDMICLNDVSRNGAGFGSDTNIVTIFFRDGSRVELPMISKHEVAVRILSEIESRLPKYLLTY
;
A
#
# COMPACT_ATOMS: atom_id res chain seq x y z
N MET A 1 -38.90 31.16 -20.04
CA MET A 1 -37.67 30.34 -19.87
C MET A 1 -36.91 30.87 -18.67
N LYS A 2 -36.68 30.06 -17.62
CA LYS A 2 -35.75 30.42 -16.54
C LYS A 2 -34.64 29.37 -16.50
N LYS A 3 -33.44 29.77 -16.96
CA LYS A 3 -32.17 29.12 -16.58
C LYS A 3 -31.68 29.86 -15.35
N THR A 4 -31.57 29.18 -14.22
CA THR A 4 -30.95 29.75 -13.01
C THR A 4 -30.54 28.60 -12.10
N ASP A 5 -29.49 27.89 -12.50
CA ASP A 5 -28.54 27.35 -11.54
C ASP A 5 -27.18 27.20 -12.23
N ASP A 6 -26.23 28.05 -11.85
CA ASP A 6 -24.89 28.16 -12.45
C ASP A 6 -23.86 27.31 -11.67
N ARG A 7 -24.35 26.34 -10.88
CA ARG A 7 -23.52 25.51 -10.00
C ARG A 7 -23.62 24.03 -10.36
N LEU A 8 -22.47 23.44 -10.67
CA LEU A 8 -22.30 22.00 -10.79
C LEU A 8 -22.08 21.41 -9.39
N THR A 9 -23.01 20.57 -8.92
CA THR A 9 -22.86 19.82 -7.66
C THR A 9 -22.61 18.35 -7.95
N ILE A 10 -21.54 17.78 -7.37
CA ILE A 10 -21.23 16.35 -7.44
C ILE A 10 -21.42 15.76 -6.05
N GLU A 11 -22.41 14.88 -5.90
CA GLU A 11 -22.61 14.11 -4.69
C GLU A 11 -21.81 12.80 -4.76
N LEU A 12 -20.93 12.58 -3.79
CA LEU A 12 -20.10 11.38 -3.69
C LEU A 12 -20.50 10.57 -2.45
N LYS A 13 -20.55 9.26 -2.62
CA LYS A 13 -20.70 8.31 -1.50
C LYS A 13 -19.34 7.69 -1.19
N LYS A 14 -19.01 7.58 0.10
CA LYS A 14 -17.82 6.83 0.54
C LYS A 14 -17.87 5.39 0.05
N THR A 15 -16.76 4.92 -0.51
CA THR A 15 -16.59 3.53 -0.91
C THR A 15 -16.39 2.63 0.32
N PRO A 16 -16.78 1.35 0.25
CA PRO A 16 -16.45 0.38 1.28
C PRO A 16 -14.93 0.25 1.46
N ASP A 17 -14.49 0.18 2.72
CA ASP A 17 -13.08 0.04 3.06
C ASP A 17 -12.65 -1.43 3.04
N ILE A 18 -12.18 -1.88 1.87
CA ILE A 18 -11.80 -3.29 1.65
C ILE A 18 -10.67 -3.73 2.60
N LEU A 19 -9.67 -2.87 2.81
CA LEU A 19 -8.54 -3.18 3.70
C LEU A 19 -8.99 -3.35 5.15
N LYS A 20 -9.97 -2.57 5.61
CA LYS A 20 -10.54 -2.75 6.96
C LYS A 20 -11.21 -4.13 7.10
N ASN A 21 -11.98 -4.54 6.10
CA ASN A 21 -12.65 -5.84 6.12
C ASN A 21 -11.64 -7.00 6.15
N VAL A 22 -10.56 -6.92 5.37
CA VAL A 22 -9.46 -7.89 5.40
C VAL A 22 -8.80 -7.94 6.78
N ALA A 23 -8.55 -6.77 7.39
CA ALA A 23 -7.98 -6.69 8.74
C ALA A 23 -8.86 -7.39 9.80
N GLU A 24 -10.17 -7.18 9.73
CA GLU A 24 -11.15 -7.83 10.62
C GLU A 24 -11.18 -9.36 10.40
N MET A 25 -11.11 -9.81 9.15
CA MET A 25 -10.99 -11.24 8.81
C MET A 25 -9.68 -11.88 9.28
N LYS A 26 -8.58 -11.12 9.37
CA LYS A 26 -7.34 -11.61 10.01
C LYS A 26 -7.53 -11.73 11.52
N LYS A 27 -8.13 -10.72 12.17
CA LYS A 27 -8.37 -10.70 13.62
C LYS A 27 -9.26 -11.85 14.09
N ASN A 28 -10.27 -12.23 13.31
CA ASN A 28 -11.15 -13.36 13.64
C ASN A 28 -10.63 -14.73 13.16
N GLY A 29 -9.38 -14.81 12.69
CA GLY A 29 -8.71 -16.05 12.32
C GLY A 29 -9.03 -16.58 10.91
N ARG A 30 -10.03 -16.04 10.20
CA ARG A 30 -10.41 -16.50 8.86
C ARG A 30 -9.30 -16.35 7.82
N LEU A 31 -8.40 -15.38 8.00
CA LEU A 31 -7.23 -15.13 7.17
C LEU A 31 -5.92 -15.16 7.97
N GLY A 32 -5.88 -15.91 9.09
CA GLY A 32 -4.73 -15.88 10.02
C GLY A 32 -3.38 -16.28 9.40
N ASN A 33 -3.40 -17.08 8.32
CA ASN A 33 -2.22 -17.54 7.59
C ASN A 33 -1.93 -16.75 6.30
N VAL A 34 -2.69 -15.71 6.00
CA VAL A 34 -2.51 -14.92 4.77
C VAL A 34 -1.59 -13.74 5.04
N PHE A 35 -0.50 -13.68 4.28
CA PHE A 35 0.42 -12.54 4.30
C PHE A 35 -0.22 -11.34 3.57
N THR A 36 -0.42 -10.22 4.27
CA THR A 36 -1.10 -9.04 3.73
C THR A 36 -0.16 -7.89 3.46
N VAL A 37 -0.21 -7.41 2.22
CA VAL A 37 0.61 -6.31 1.72
C VAL A 37 -0.29 -5.14 1.34
N GLY A 38 -0.03 -3.97 1.95
CA GLY A 38 -0.67 -2.72 1.55
C GLY A 38 0.21 -1.91 0.59
N PHE A 39 -0.41 -1.02 -0.17
CA PHE A 39 0.27 0.00 -0.96
C PHE A 39 -0.28 1.37 -0.60
N ALA A 40 0.61 2.33 -0.38
CA ALA A 40 0.28 3.73 -0.15
C ALA A 40 1.06 4.59 -1.15
N ALA A 41 0.40 5.57 -1.75
CA ALA A 41 1.04 6.64 -2.49
C ALA A 41 0.68 7.93 -1.75
N GLU A 42 1.69 8.63 -1.25
CA GLU A 42 1.51 9.85 -0.47
C GLU A 42 2.41 10.94 -1.05
N THR A 43 2.02 12.20 -0.88
CA THR A 43 2.83 13.38 -1.26
C THR A 43 3.46 14.06 -0.05
N ASP A 44 2.85 13.96 1.12
CA ASP A 44 3.25 14.62 2.37
C ASP A 44 3.11 13.67 3.57
N HIS A 45 3.98 13.83 4.58
CA HIS A 45 4.01 12.98 5.80
C HIS A 45 4.04 11.47 5.51
N LEU A 46 4.86 11.10 4.51
CA LEU A 46 4.86 9.80 3.82
C LEU A 46 4.94 8.59 4.78
N GLU A 47 5.84 8.64 5.77
CA GLU A 47 6.13 7.51 6.67
C GLU A 47 5.07 7.34 7.77
N GLU A 48 4.62 8.42 8.41
CA GLU A 48 3.66 8.36 9.52
C GLU A 48 2.32 7.74 9.07
N TYR A 49 1.80 8.19 7.92
CA TYR A 49 0.56 7.65 7.37
C TYR A 49 0.70 6.19 6.93
N ALA A 50 1.82 5.81 6.33
CA ALA A 50 2.08 4.42 5.96
C ALA A 50 2.10 3.51 7.20
N LEU A 51 2.81 3.91 8.25
CA LEU A 51 2.88 3.18 9.52
C LEU A 51 1.52 3.15 10.23
N GLY A 52 0.73 4.21 10.15
CA GLY A 52 -0.67 4.23 10.62
C GLY A 52 -1.51 3.17 9.93
N LYS A 53 -1.50 3.13 8.59
CA LYS A 53 -2.23 2.13 7.79
C LYS A 53 -1.76 0.70 8.09
N LEU A 54 -0.45 0.48 8.22
CA LEU A 54 0.14 -0.81 8.58
C LEU A 54 -0.47 -1.35 9.89
N ARG A 55 -0.55 -0.51 10.92
CA ARG A 55 -1.13 -0.86 12.23
C ARG A 55 -2.65 -1.02 12.18
N ASP A 56 -3.36 -0.01 11.67
CA ASP A 56 -4.83 0.03 11.68
C ASP A 56 -5.45 -1.09 10.86
N LYS A 57 -4.80 -1.45 9.75
CA LYS A 57 -5.22 -2.50 8.83
C LYS A 57 -4.58 -3.85 9.13
N ASN A 58 -3.81 -3.97 10.21
CA ASN A 58 -3.16 -5.21 10.63
C ASN A 58 -2.45 -5.90 9.45
N LEU A 59 -1.63 -5.14 8.72
CA LEU A 59 -0.86 -5.62 7.57
C LEU A 59 0.46 -6.24 8.02
N ASP A 60 1.04 -7.11 7.21
CA ASP A 60 2.39 -7.64 7.48
C ASP A 60 3.46 -6.76 6.84
N MET A 61 3.10 -6.13 5.72
CA MET A 61 3.96 -5.24 4.95
C MET A 61 3.15 -4.08 4.36
N ILE A 62 3.77 -2.91 4.22
CA ILE A 62 3.22 -1.81 3.41
C ILE A 62 4.32 -1.18 2.54
N CYS A 63 4.02 -1.01 1.26
CA CYS A 63 4.88 -0.34 0.29
C CYS A 63 4.44 1.12 0.15
N LEU A 64 5.29 2.05 0.57
CA LEU A 64 5.10 3.48 0.42
C LEU A 64 5.78 3.96 -0.85
N ASN A 65 5.00 4.36 -1.84
CA ASN A 65 5.47 4.98 -3.06
C ASN A 65 5.61 6.50 -2.83
N ASP A 66 6.83 7.02 -2.86
CA ASP A 66 7.09 8.46 -2.85
C ASP A 66 6.83 9.01 -4.26
N VAL A 67 5.63 9.58 -4.45
CA VAL A 67 5.21 10.20 -5.71
C VAL A 67 5.46 11.71 -5.75
N SER A 68 6.14 12.25 -4.73
CA SER A 68 6.47 13.69 -4.66
C SER A 68 7.64 14.09 -5.56
N ARG A 69 8.49 13.12 -5.95
CA ARG A 69 9.70 13.39 -6.74
C ARG A 69 9.46 13.26 -8.24
N ASN A 70 9.97 14.24 -8.99
CA ASN A 70 9.96 14.20 -10.45
C ASN A 70 10.61 12.92 -10.99
N GLY A 71 9.91 12.24 -11.90
CA GLY A 71 10.36 11.00 -12.52
C GLY A 71 9.94 9.72 -11.81
N ALA A 72 9.38 9.80 -10.58
CA ALA A 72 8.84 8.65 -9.84
C ALA A 72 7.30 8.71 -9.78
N GLY A 73 6.62 7.56 -9.87
CA GLY A 73 5.19 7.46 -9.63
C GLY A 73 4.33 7.35 -10.90
N PHE A 74 3.15 7.98 -10.86
CA PHE A 74 2.16 7.89 -11.94
C PHE A 74 2.72 8.45 -13.25
N GLY A 75 2.47 7.76 -14.36
CA GLY A 75 2.92 8.20 -15.69
C GLY A 75 4.42 8.10 -15.99
N SER A 76 5.22 7.55 -15.06
CA SER A 76 6.66 7.28 -15.27
C SER A 76 6.98 5.78 -15.29
N ASP A 77 8.18 5.37 -15.67
CA ASP A 77 8.63 3.96 -15.60
C ASP A 77 9.37 3.61 -14.30
N THR A 78 9.55 4.58 -13.40
CA THR A 78 10.33 4.41 -12.16
C THR A 78 9.50 4.72 -10.92
N ASN A 79 9.95 4.23 -9.78
CA ASN A 79 9.37 4.50 -8.48
C ASN A 79 10.48 4.66 -7.44
N ILE A 80 10.17 5.41 -6.38
CA ILE A 80 10.94 5.43 -5.13
C ILE A 80 10.02 4.82 -4.09
N VAL A 81 10.46 3.74 -3.45
CA VAL A 81 9.62 2.97 -2.54
C VAL A 81 10.32 2.74 -1.22
N THR A 82 9.63 2.97 -0.12
CA THR A 82 10.04 2.45 1.19
C THR A 82 9.08 1.34 1.60
N ILE A 83 9.62 0.18 1.95
CA ILE A 83 8.86 -0.98 2.41
C ILE A 83 8.96 -1.02 3.93
N PHE A 84 7.83 -0.99 4.61
CA PHE A 84 7.76 -1.13 6.07
C PHE A 84 7.15 -2.48 6.44
N PHE A 85 7.65 -3.03 7.54
CA PHE A 85 7.22 -4.33 8.05
C PHE A 85 6.62 -4.20 9.45
N ARG A 86 5.76 -5.16 9.81
CA ARG A 86 5.11 -5.19 11.13
C ARG A 86 6.10 -5.26 12.30
N ASP A 87 7.25 -5.87 12.11
CA ASP A 87 8.31 -5.98 13.14
C ASP A 87 9.08 -4.67 13.36
N GLY A 88 8.75 -3.61 12.61
CA GLY A 88 9.40 -2.31 12.68
C GLY A 88 10.63 -2.18 11.78
N SER A 89 11.04 -3.24 11.08
CA SER A 89 12.08 -3.15 10.05
C SER A 89 11.56 -2.38 8.83
N ARG A 90 12.51 -1.87 8.02
CA ARG A 90 12.21 -1.21 6.75
C ARG A 90 13.30 -1.43 5.71
N VAL A 91 12.93 -1.34 4.44
CA VAL A 91 13.84 -1.38 3.29
C VAL A 91 13.56 -0.16 2.42
N GLU A 92 14.59 0.65 2.18
CA GLU A 92 14.53 1.81 1.30
C GLU A 92 15.02 1.41 -0.10
N LEU A 93 14.17 1.58 -1.11
CA LEU A 93 14.52 1.37 -2.51
C LEU A 93 14.78 2.74 -3.17
N PRO A 94 15.95 2.93 -3.81
CA PRO A 94 16.21 4.16 -4.55
C PRO A 94 15.30 4.26 -5.78
N MET A 95 15.42 5.34 -6.55
CA MET A 95 14.69 5.46 -7.81
C MET A 95 15.14 4.34 -8.78
N ILE A 96 14.26 3.37 -8.98
CA ILE A 96 14.51 2.20 -9.83
C ILE A 96 13.27 1.91 -10.69
N SER A 97 13.42 1.07 -11.71
CA SER A 97 12.31 0.72 -12.58
C SER A 97 11.18 0.06 -11.81
N LYS A 98 9.94 0.24 -12.26
CA LYS A 98 8.77 -0.43 -11.67
C LYS A 98 8.89 -1.96 -11.69
N HIS A 99 9.58 -2.50 -12.69
CA HIS A 99 9.90 -3.92 -12.75
C HIS A 99 10.81 -4.35 -11.60
N GLU A 100 11.91 -3.62 -11.37
CA GLU A 100 12.83 -3.91 -10.27
C GLU A 100 12.13 -3.74 -8.90
N VAL A 101 11.29 -2.71 -8.73
CA VAL A 101 10.46 -2.56 -7.52
C VAL A 101 9.60 -3.80 -7.30
N ALA A 102 8.92 -4.31 -8.33
CA ALA A 102 8.07 -5.49 -8.21
C ALA A 102 8.87 -6.74 -7.80
N VAL A 103 10.04 -6.95 -8.40
CA VAL A 103 10.96 -8.05 -8.04
C VAL A 103 11.36 -7.93 -6.56
N ARG A 104 11.78 -6.73 -6.12
CA ARG A 104 12.14 -6.48 -4.72
C ARG A 104 10.99 -6.76 -3.75
N ILE A 105 9.79 -6.29 -4.05
CA ILE A 105 8.59 -6.54 -3.23
C ILE A 105 8.34 -8.05 -3.09
N LEU A 106 8.43 -8.80 -4.19
CA LEU A 106 8.22 -10.25 -4.18
C LEU A 106 9.30 -10.97 -3.36
N SER A 107 10.57 -10.57 -3.46
CA SER A 107 11.66 -11.13 -2.64
C SER A 107 11.46 -10.86 -1.14
N GLU A 108 10.98 -9.68 -0.77
CA GLU A 108 10.68 -9.35 0.64
C GLU A 108 9.49 -10.17 1.18
N ILE A 109 8.49 -10.47 0.34
CA ILE A 109 7.38 -11.36 0.68
C ILE A 109 7.88 -12.79 0.85
N GLU A 110 8.60 -13.33 -0.14
CA GLU A 110 9.12 -14.69 -0.15
C GLU A 110 9.97 -14.97 1.10
N SER A 111 10.91 -14.09 1.42
CA SER A 111 11.79 -14.23 2.59
C SER A 111 11.06 -14.25 3.94
N ARG A 112 9.84 -13.73 4.00
CA ARG A 112 9.01 -13.65 5.22
C ARG A 112 7.86 -14.64 5.26
N LEU A 113 7.60 -15.34 4.15
CA LEU A 113 6.65 -16.44 4.17
C LEU A 113 7.23 -17.58 5.01
N PRO A 114 6.38 -18.27 5.80
CA PRO A 114 6.80 -19.46 6.51
C PRO A 114 7.45 -20.48 5.57
N LYS A 115 8.61 -21.01 5.94
CA LYS A 115 9.41 -21.91 5.07
C LYS A 115 8.65 -23.14 4.57
N TYR A 116 7.64 -23.61 5.30
CA TYR A 116 6.79 -24.74 4.88
C TYR A 116 5.86 -24.41 3.70
N LEU A 117 5.68 -23.12 3.36
CA LEU A 117 4.92 -22.68 2.18
C LEU A 117 5.78 -22.57 0.91
N LEU A 118 7.11 -22.71 1.02
CA LEU A 118 8.06 -22.51 -0.09
C LEU A 118 8.64 -23.82 -0.66
N THR A 119 8.28 -24.96 -0.07
CA THR A 119 8.64 -26.29 -0.59
C THR A 119 7.65 -26.72 -1.67
N TYR A 120 8.11 -26.74 -2.92
CA TYR A 120 7.49 -27.42 -4.06
C TYR A 120 8.27 -28.70 -4.39
#